data_AF-A0A966WJJ7-F1
#
_entry.id   AF-A0A966WJJ7-F1
#
_cell.length_a   1.000
_cell.length_b   1.000
_cell.length_c   1.000
_cell.angle_alpha   90.00
_cell.angle_beta   90.00
_cell.angle_gamma   90.00
#
_symmetry.space_group_name_H-M   'P 1'
#
loop_
_entity.id
_entity.type
_entity.pdbx_description
1 polymer ?
#
loop_
_entity_poly.entity_id
_entity_poly.type
_entity_poly.pdbx_seq_one_letter_code
_entity_poly.pdbx_strand_id
1 'polypeptide(L)'
;MKKFTYPVHIEVFTEPPNKNKLNKSTIWVERRNFYCGKGKGSKKKVKVEENEDSELNKSSIWVESGDIYGGSEESDTESLVNAKPNSEKKEDESYLIIGFDSEFQTPSKPVSGKEVREGKAKYQVLSYQFHAKTRSGVSWSGICCPKSEDVEGRMTLGEFIVFALGTGLKEKRVSQFPTRIYLVGHFTRADIPAFKDFAKLSELFSNIRNTFASIDNSLKIYLDFKDGEEPLMLQLYIRDTTLLSPTGYNRLAALGDIIQMDKLVLDEDPKKELAIKQNMARFRTSNWPLFREYAIRDAVICVEYIERIIARYKEVTGKKKVPTTLTSIGVDLLEKIWTDDMEESPLDLVGKEVVEVEEYSKKKGY
;
A
#
# COMPACT_ATOMS: atom_id res chain seq x y z
N MET A 1 -6.52 13.34 24.88
CA MET A 1 -6.68 13.77 23.47
C MET A 1 -7.95 13.15 22.89
N LYS A 2 -8.72 13.84 22.05
CA LYS A 2 -9.76 13.19 21.23
C LYS A 2 -9.10 12.57 20.00
N LYS A 3 -9.04 11.23 19.92
CA LYS A 3 -8.63 10.54 18.67
C LYS A 3 -9.76 10.70 17.66
N PHE A 4 -9.62 11.61 16.70
CA PHE A 4 -10.50 11.63 15.54
C PHE A 4 -10.22 10.38 14.70
N THR A 5 -11.25 9.56 14.50
CA THR A 5 -11.21 8.39 13.63
C THR A 5 -12.29 8.57 12.58
N TYR A 6 -11.94 9.23 11.48
CA TYR A 6 -12.77 9.32 10.30
C TYR A 6 -12.66 8.00 9.51
N PRO A 7 -13.74 7.18 9.42
CA PRO A 7 -13.74 6.02 8.55
C PRO A 7 -13.71 6.49 7.09
N VAL A 8 -12.75 5.98 6.30
CA VAL A 8 -12.76 6.19 4.85
C VAL A 8 -13.63 5.11 4.24
N HIS A 9 -14.89 5.45 3.97
CA HIS A 9 -15.85 4.62 3.25
C HIS A 9 -15.58 4.65 1.74
N ILE A 10 -15.73 3.50 1.08
CA ILE A 10 -15.47 3.30 -0.34
C ILE A 10 -16.53 2.35 -0.88
N GLU A 11 -17.39 2.84 -1.75
CA GLU A 11 -18.34 1.99 -2.49
C GLU A 11 -17.59 1.09 -3.47
N VAL A 12 -17.63 -0.22 -3.22
CA VAL A 12 -17.12 -1.25 -4.12
C VAL A 12 -18.27 -1.80 -4.96
N PHE A 13 -18.13 -1.73 -6.28
CA PHE A 13 -19.13 -2.24 -7.23
C PHE A 13 -19.05 -3.77 -7.27
N THR A 14 -20.13 -4.43 -6.85
CA THR A 14 -20.19 -5.88 -6.56
C THR A 14 -20.55 -6.75 -7.76
N GLU A 15 -21.07 -6.20 -8.85
CA GLU A 15 -21.50 -6.99 -10.01
C GLU A 15 -20.30 -7.38 -10.90
N PRO A 16 -20.24 -8.64 -11.39
CA PRO A 16 -19.22 -9.03 -12.36
C PRO A 16 -19.43 -8.28 -13.69
N PRO A 17 -18.38 -7.77 -14.35
CA PRO A 17 -18.53 -6.96 -15.55
C PRO A 17 -19.16 -7.77 -16.70
N ASN A 18 -20.29 -7.28 -17.23
CA ASN A 18 -20.92 -7.82 -18.43
C ASN A 18 -19.90 -7.77 -19.60
N LYS A 19 -19.66 -8.92 -20.25
CA LYS A 19 -18.58 -9.14 -21.23
C LYS A 19 -18.55 -8.10 -22.37
N ASN A 20 -19.69 -7.53 -22.72
CA ASN A 20 -19.83 -6.61 -23.85
C ASN A 20 -19.72 -5.11 -23.47
N LYS A 21 -19.47 -4.77 -22.19
CA LYS A 21 -19.42 -3.38 -21.70
C LYS A 21 -18.15 -3.06 -20.89
N LEU A 22 -16.99 -3.27 -21.51
CA LEU A 22 -15.70 -2.85 -20.95
C LEU A 22 -15.49 -1.34 -21.10
N ASN A 23 -15.92 -0.58 -20.09
CA ASN A 23 -15.50 0.81 -19.85
C ASN A 23 -14.50 0.85 -18.67
N LYS A 24 -13.75 1.94 -18.55
CA LYS A 24 -12.64 2.15 -17.61
C LYS A 24 -13.02 1.83 -16.15
N SER A 25 -12.03 1.35 -15.39
CA SER A 25 -11.96 1.29 -13.92
C SER A 25 -12.75 0.20 -13.15
N THR A 26 -13.40 -0.77 -13.80
CA THR A 26 -14.00 -1.93 -13.09
C THR A 26 -12.95 -2.93 -12.59
N ILE A 27 -12.18 -2.55 -11.56
CA ILE A 27 -11.41 -3.49 -10.75
C ILE A 27 -12.31 -3.99 -9.62
N TRP A 28 -12.61 -5.27 -9.66
CA TRP A 28 -13.63 -5.93 -8.86
C TRP A 28 -12.98 -6.74 -7.74
N VAL A 29 -13.44 -6.51 -6.51
CA VAL A 29 -13.12 -7.32 -5.33
C VAL A 29 -14.45 -7.65 -4.63
N GLU A 30 -14.65 -8.90 -4.22
CA GLU A 30 -15.81 -9.29 -3.42
C GLU A 30 -15.41 -9.47 -1.96
N ARG A 31 -16.40 -9.38 -1.05
CA ARG A 31 -16.28 -9.76 0.36
C ARG A 31 -15.61 -11.13 0.58
N ARG A 32 -15.89 -12.13 -0.27
CA ARG A 32 -15.28 -13.47 -0.19
C ARG A 32 -13.78 -13.50 -0.56
N ASN A 33 -13.25 -12.46 -1.19
CA ASN A 33 -11.82 -12.32 -1.46
C ASN A 33 -11.04 -11.75 -0.26
N PHE A 34 -11.64 -11.70 0.92
CA PHE A 34 -10.97 -11.31 2.15
C PHE A 34 -11.11 -12.40 3.21
N TYR A 35 -10.08 -12.56 4.04
CA TYR A 35 -10.13 -13.40 5.22
C TYR A 35 -9.62 -12.64 6.44
N CYS A 36 -10.38 -12.75 7.53
CA CYS A 36 -9.90 -12.47 8.88
C CYS A 36 -9.38 -13.77 9.50
N GLY A 37 -8.36 -13.68 10.35
CA GLY A 37 -8.17 -14.68 11.42
C GLY A 37 -9.47 -14.80 12.23
N LYS A 38 -9.87 -16.02 12.60
CA LYS A 38 -11.31 -16.33 12.74
C LYS A 38 -12.01 -15.73 13.96
N GLY A 39 -12.80 -14.67 13.71
CA GLY A 39 -14.05 -14.42 14.45
C GLY A 39 -15.15 -15.42 14.06
N LYS A 40 -16.05 -15.79 14.99
CA LYS A 40 -17.05 -16.86 14.80
C LYS A 40 -18.45 -16.35 14.40
N GLY A 41 -19.06 -16.97 13.37
CA GLY A 41 -20.51 -16.88 13.02
C GLY A 41 -20.75 -16.57 11.53
N SER A 42 -21.35 -17.43 10.69
CA SER A 42 -22.77 -17.91 10.62
C SER A 42 -23.75 -16.86 10.06
N LYS A 43 -24.54 -17.05 8.97
CA LYS A 43 -24.99 -18.25 8.17
C LYS A 43 -25.31 -17.89 6.69
N LYS A 44 -25.59 -18.89 5.83
CA LYS A 44 -25.87 -18.81 4.35
C LYS A 44 -27.30 -18.32 3.97
N LYS A 45 -27.50 -17.74 2.76
CA LYS A 45 -28.30 -18.33 1.62
C LYS A 45 -28.49 -17.48 0.31
N VAL A 46 -27.78 -17.89 -0.75
CA VAL A 46 -28.13 -18.06 -2.21
C VAL A 46 -29.50 -17.60 -2.78
N LYS A 47 -29.52 -16.83 -3.91
CA LYS A 47 -30.07 -17.23 -5.25
C LYS A 47 -29.62 -16.29 -6.42
N VAL A 48 -30.14 -16.49 -7.65
CA VAL A 48 -29.62 -16.05 -8.97
C VAL A 48 -30.78 -15.57 -9.88
N GLU A 49 -30.53 -15.30 -11.17
CA GLU A 49 -31.49 -15.01 -12.27
C GLU A 49 -31.79 -13.47 -12.41
N GLU A 50 -31.41 -12.60 -13.40
CA GLU A 50 -30.87 -12.56 -14.81
C GLU A 50 -31.90 -11.98 -15.86
N ASN A 51 -31.62 -11.18 -16.92
CA ASN A 51 -30.39 -10.58 -17.54
C ASN A 51 -30.71 -9.37 -18.52
N GLU A 52 -29.66 -8.62 -18.99
CA GLU A 52 -29.55 -7.71 -20.19
C GLU A 52 -30.41 -6.40 -20.34
N ASP A 53 -30.02 -5.33 -21.07
CA ASP A 53 -28.67 -4.73 -21.31
C ASP A 53 -28.65 -3.15 -21.42
N SER A 54 -28.54 -2.32 -22.50
CA SER A 54 -28.33 -2.44 -23.97
C SER A 54 -27.39 -1.35 -24.60
N GLU A 55 -27.83 -0.37 -25.42
CA GLU A 55 -27.07 0.19 -26.59
C GLU A 55 -26.19 1.49 -26.46
N LEU A 56 -26.03 2.33 -27.51
CA LEU A 56 -24.88 3.24 -27.80
C LEU A 56 -25.10 4.77 -27.68
N ASN A 57 -24.05 5.54 -27.30
CA ASN A 57 -23.30 6.46 -28.21
C ASN A 57 -21.96 6.97 -27.60
N LYS A 58 -21.14 7.63 -28.43
CA LYS A 58 -19.74 8.07 -28.18
C LYS A 58 -19.70 9.37 -27.35
N SER A 59 -18.64 9.74 -26.61
CA SER A 59 -17.20 9.40 -26.70
C SER A 59 -16.53 9.51 -25.28
N SER A 60 -15.21 9.46 -25.03
CA SER A 60 -14.01 9.51 -25.88
C SER A 60 -12.73 8.95 -25.18
N ILE A 61 -11.66 8.82 -25.98
CA ILE A 61 -10.21 8.61 -25.68
C ILE A 61 -9.84 7.72 -24.48
N TRP A 62 -9.05 6.68 -24.75
CA TRP A 62 -8.99 5.45 -23.96
C TRP A 62 -7.65 5.17 -23.27
N VAL A 63 -7.68 4.17 -22.38
CA VAL A 63 -6.60 3.20 -22.18
C VAL A 63 -7.18 1.89 -22.73
N GLU A 64 -6.45 1.16 -23.57
CA GLU A 64 -7.02 0.02 -24.30
C GLU A 64 -6.87 -1.29 -23.51
N SER A 65 -7.66 -2.31 -23.88
CA SER A 65 -7.63 -3.62 -23.21
C SER A 65 -6.30 -4.36 -23.38
N GLY A 66 -5.47 -3.94 -24.34
CA GLY A 66 -4.09 -4.44 -24.56
C GLY A 66 -3.05 -3.89 -23.56
N ASP A 67 -3.32 -2.80 -22.83
CA ASP A 67 -2.35 -2.17 -21.92
C ASP A 67 -2.11 -2.95 -20.61
N ILE A 68 -2.77 -4.11 -20.44
CA ILE A 68 -2.73 -4.94 -19.22
C ILE A 68 -2.22 -6.36 -19.52
N TYR A 69 -1.04 -6.45 -20.12
CA TYR A 69 -0.27 -7.69 -20.25
C TYR A 69 1.16 -7.51 -19.72
N GLY A 70 1.50 -8.26 -18.68
CA GLY A 70 2.89 -8.69 -18.43
C GLY A 70 3.14 -9.98 -19.21
N GLY A 71 4.33 -10.13 -19.80
CA GLY A 71 4.65 -11.27 -20.65
C GLY A 71 4.56 -12.62 -19.93
N SER A 72 4.10 -13.64 -20.64
CA SER A 72 4.19 -15.03 -20.23
C SER A 72 5.59 -15.57 -20.56
N GLU A 73 6.35 -15.95 -19.53
CA GLU A 73 7.32 -17.03 -19.66
C GLU A 73 6.70 -18.28 -19.05
N GLU A 74 6.63 -19.34 -19.83
CA GLU A 74 6.07 -20.62 -19.41
C GLU A 74 7.06 -21.31 -18.46
N SER A 75 6.57 -21.69 -17.28
CA SER A 75 7.28 -22.60 -16.38
C SER A 75 6.30 -23.64 -15.87
N ASP A 76 6.48 -24.88 -16.33
CA ASP A 76 5.66 -26.00 -15.91
C ASP A 76 5.82 -26.28 -14.40
N THR A 77 4.72 -26.53 -13.71
CA THR A 77 4.72 -27.51 -12.60
C THR A 77 3.31 -28.00 -12.31
N GLU A 78 3.17 -29.31 -12.14
CA GLU A 78 1.89 -29.99 -12.06
C GLU A 78 1.28 -29.97 -10.65
N SER A 79 -0.06 -30.09 -10.60
CA SER A 79 -0.81 -30.75 -9.51
C SER A 79 -0.63 -30.24 -8.06
N LEU A 80 -1.52 -29.34 -7.62
CA LEU A 80 -1.84 -29.21 -6.19
C LEU A 80 -3.04 -30.07 -5.80
N VAL A 81 -2.75 -31.29 -5.34
CA VAL A 81 -3.74 -32.28 -4.90
C VAL A 81 -4.22 -31.99 -3.46
N ASN A 82 -5.53 -32.12 -3.25
CA ASN A 82 -6.27 -32.10 -1.98
C ASN A 82 -5.45 -32.21 -0.66
N ALA A 83 -5.15 -31.07 -0.04
CA ALA A 83 -4.72 -31.02 1.36
C ALA A 83 -5.94 -30.93 2.30
N LYS A 84 -6.14 -31.92 3.17
CA LYS A 84 -7.16 -31.86 4.24
C LYS A 84 -6.74 -30.82 5.30
N PRO A 85 -7.69 -30.08 5.92
CA PRO A 85 -7.37 -29.14 6.97
C PRO A 85 -6.97 -29.88 8.25
N ASN A 86 -5.67 -29.89 8.58
CA ASN A 86 -5.20 -30.33 9.89
C ASN A 86 -5.20 -29.15 10.87
N SER A 87 -5.53 -29.40 12.13
CA SER A 87 -5.70 -28.37 13.16
C SER A 87 -4.39 -27.93 13.82
N GLU A 88 -4.49 -26.87 14.63
CA GLU A 88 -3.46 -26.45 15.61
C GLU A 88 -2.12 -25.93 15.07
N LYS A 89 -2.17 -24.72 14.49
CA LYS A 89 -1.12 -23.71 14.69
C LYS A 89 -1.77 -22.40 15.13
N LYS A 90 -1.16 -21.68 16.09
CA LYS A 90 -1.58 -20.30 16.43
C LYS A 90 -1.51 -19.46 15.14
N GLU A 91 -2.57 -18.70 14.86
CA GLU A 91 -2.69 -17.91 13.62
C GLU A 91 -1.50 -16.95 13.50
N ASP A 92 -0.62 -17.22 12.54
CA ASP A 92 0.61 -16.46 12.32
C ASP A 92 0.25 -15.20 11.50
N GLU A 93 -0.21 -14.15 12.19
CA GLU A 93 -0.94 -13.00 11.63
C GLU A 93 -0.55 -12.67 10.19
N SER A 94 -1.44 -13.05 9.28
CA SER A 94 -1.31 -12.83 7.85
C SER A 94 -1.46 -11.36 7.53
N TYR A 95 -0.51 -10.79 6.81
CA TYR A 95 -0.56 -9.44 6.28
C TYR A 95 -0.15 -9.43 4.80
N LEU A 96 -0.58 -8.38 4.10
CA LEU A 96 -0.11 -8.03 2.77
C LEU A 96 0.84 -6.85 2.88
N ILE A 97 1.96 -6.86 2.15
CA ILE A 97 2.77 -5.67 1.93
C ILE A 97 2.40 -5.10 0.57
N ILE A 98 2.19 -3.78 0.49
CA ILE A 98 2.03 -3.02 -0.74
C ILE A 98 3.07 -1.91 -0.72
N GLY A 99 4.11 -2.03 -1.54
CA GLY A 99 4.97 -0.93 -1.92
C GLY A 99 4.20 0.04 -2.81
N PHE A 100 4.37 1.35 -2.62
CA PHE A 100 3.75 2.39 -3.45
C PHE A 100 4.71 3.54 -3.71
N ASP A 101 4.49 4.20 -4.84
CA ASP A 101 5.27 5.34 -5.34
C ASP A 101 4.40 6.14 -6.35
N SER A 102 4.76 7.38 -6.68
CA SER A 102 3.99 8.22 -7.62
C SER A 102 4.85 9.12 -8.50
N GLU A 103 4.63 9.07 -9.81
CA GLU A 103 5.32 9.94 -10.77
C GLU A 103 4.56 11.25 -11.00
N PHE A 104 5.30 12.35 -11.13
CA PHE A 104 4.71 13.69 -11.26
C PHE A 104 5.51 14.62 -12.19
N GLN A 105 4.80 15.58 -12.79
CA GLN A 105 5.37 16.66 -13.58
C GLN A 105 5.25 17.98 -12.78
N THR A 106 6.39 18.59 -12.46
CA THR A 106 6.43 19.95 -11.90
C THR A 106 6.05 20.99 -12.95
N PRO A 107 5.48 22.15 -12.55
CA PRO A 107 5.19 23.25 -13.48
C PRO A 107 6.40 23.66 -14.33
N SER A 108 6.15 23.95 -15.60
CA SER A 108 7.19 24.37 -16.58
C SER A 108 7.76 25.77 -16.34
N LYS A 109 7.21 26.52 -15.38
CA LYS A 109 7.71 27.82 -14.92
C LYS A 109 8.11 27.72 -13.44
N PRO A 110 9.27 28.25 -13.03
CA PRO A 110 9.61 28.40 -11.62
C PRO A 110 8.53 29.19 -10.88
N VAL A 111 8.16 28.72 -9.68
CA VAL A 111 7.11 29.30 -8.84
C VAL A 111 7.71 29.88 -7.57
N SER A 112 7.33 31.11 -7.22
CA SER A 112 7.84 31.78 -6.03
C SER A 112 7.28 31.16 -4.74
N GLY A 113 8.02 31.33 -3.63
CA GLY A 113 7.56 30.93 -2.29
C GLY A 113 6.31 31.67 -1.78
N LYS A 114 5.78 32.64 -2.55
CA LYS A 114 4.45 33.24 -2.37
C LYS A 114 3.39 32.46 -3.14
N GLU A 115 3.62 32.18 -4.43
CA GLU A 115 2.73 31.38 -5.28
C GLU A 115 2.52 29.95 -4.77
N VAL A 116 3.54 29.36 -4.12
CA VAL A 116 3.40 28.08 -3.41
C VAL A 116 2.38 28.17 -2.28
N ARG A 117 2.41 29.23 -1.46
CA ARG A 117 1.45 29.45 -0.36
C ARG A 117 0.05 29.79 -0.86
N GLU A 118 -0.03 30.45 -2.03
CA GLU A 118 -1.29 30.75 -2.72
C GLU A 118 -1.84 29.55 -3.51
N GLY A 119 -1.24 28.36 -3.40
CA GLY A 119 -1.74 27.13 -4.04
C GLY A 119 -1.62 27.10 -5.57
N LYS A 120 -0.81 28.00 -6.15
CA LYS A 120 -0.58 28.11 -7.61
C LYS A 120 0.48 27.13 -8.11
N ALA A 121 1.35 26.65 -7.22
CA ALA A 121 2.37 25.64 -7.50
C ALA A 121 1.81 24.20 -7.62
N LYS A 122 0.84 23.99 -8.52
CA LYS A 122 0.21 22.67 -8.71
C LYS A 122 1.05 21.80 -9.64
N TYR A 123 1.61 20.71 -9.11
CA TYR A 123 2.17 19.64 -9.92
C TYR A 123 1.06 18.73 -10.45
N GLN A 124 1.29 18.19 -11.64
CA GLN A 124 0.45 17.16 -12.26
C GLN A 124 0.92 15.79 -11.77
N VAL A 125 0.01 14.91 -11.36
CA VAL A 125 0.33 13.48 -11.15
C VAL A 125 0.24 12.78 -12.51
N LEU A 126 1.17 11.86 -12.78
CA LEU A 126 1.28 11.13 -14.04
C LEU A 126 0.90 9.67 -13.88
N SER A 127 1.31 9.05 -12.77
CA SER A 127 0.88 7.70 -12.38
C SER A 127 0.96 7.48 -10.88
N TYR A 128 0.20 6.49 -10.43
CA TYR A 128 0.44 5.78 -9.18
C TYR A 128 0.87 4.36 -9.54
N GLN A 129 1.85 3.82 -8.81
CA GLN A 129 2.41 2.51 -9.04
C GLN A 129 2.48 1.72 -7.74
N PHE A 130 2.37 0.39 -7.85
CA PHE A 130 2.50 -0.49 -6.69
C PHE A 130 3.24 -1.78 -7.02
N HIS A 131 3.86 -2.36 -5.99
CA HIS A 131 4.22 -3.76 -5.93
C HIS A 131 3.60 -4.37 -4.67
N ALA A 132 2.87 -5.47 -4.79
CA ALA A 132 2.21 -6.13 -3.67
C ALA A 132 2.79 -7.53 -3.47
N LYS A 133 3.11 -7.89 -2.22
CA LYS A 133 3.75 -9.15 -1.87
C LYS A 133 3.11 -9.77 -0.64
N THR A 134 2.68 -11.02 -0.79
CA THR A 134 2.21 -11.85 0.33
C THR A 134 3.38 -12.38 1.13
N ARG A 135 3.12 -12.67 2.40
CA ARG A 135 4.08 -13.35 3.30
C ARG A 135 4.49 -14.77 2.85
N SER A 136 3.80 -15.34 1.85
CA SER A 136 4.16 -16.58 1.14
C SER A 136 5.06 -16.36 -0.08
N GLY A 137 5.53 -15.13 -0.33
CA GLY A 137 6.40 -14.76 -1.44
C GLY A 137 5.69 -14.44 -2.75
N VAL A 138 4.43 -14.88 -2.93
CA VAL A 138 3.62 -14.54 -4.13
C VAL A 138 3.41 -13.03 -4.21
N SER A 139 3.74 -12.45 -5.36
CA SER A 139 3.69 -11.00 -5.61
C SER A 139 3.12 -10.64 -6.99
N TRP A 140 2.75 -9.37 -7.14
CA TRP A 140 2.24 -8.77 -8.39
C TRP A 140 2.47 -7.25 -8.39
N SER A 141 2.39 -6.60 -9.55
CA SER A 141 2.64 -5.16 -9.69
C SER A 141 1.63 -4.51 -10.63
N GLY A 142 1.38 -3.22 -10.45
CA GLY A 142 0.52 -2.46 -11.37
C GLY A 142 0.85 -0.97 -11.38
N ILE A 143 0.34 -0.31 -12.42
CA ILE A 143 0.45 1.13 -12.63
C ILE A 143 -0.88 1.66 -13.16
N CYS A 144 -1.29 2.85 -12.73
CA CYS A 144 -2.48 3.53 -13.21
C CYS A 144 -2.21 5.03 -13.37
N CYS A 145 -2.85 5.65 -14.35
CA CYS A 145 -2.83 7.10 -14.51
C CYS A 145 -4.08 7.74 -13.88
N PRO A 146 -3.99 8.99 -13.38
CA PRO A 146 -5.16 9.81 -13.05
C PRO A 146 -6.19 9.89 -14.18
N LYS A 147 -7.47 10.10 -13.81
CA LYS A 147 -8.59 10.22 -14.76
C LYS A 147 -8.51 11.50 -15.62
N SER A 148 -7.82 12.52 -15.11
CA SER A 148 -7.51 13.80 -15.75
C SER A 148 -6.25 14.41 -15.09
N GLU A 149 -5.64 15.42 -15.70
CA GLU A 149 -4.35 16.01 -15.25
C GLU A 149 -4.45 16.85 -13.98
N ASP A 150 -5.67 17.20 -13.57
CA ASP A 150 -5.97 18.10 -12.46
C ASP A 150 -6.19 17.36 -11.13
N VAL A 151 -6.61 18.09 -10.09
CA VAL A 151 -6.82 17.51 -8.75
C VAL A 151 -8.05 16.60 -8.71
N GLU A 152 -9.07 16.85 -9.53
CA GLU A 152 -10.27 16.02 -9.55
C GLU A 152 -10.04 14.64 -10.16
N GLY A 153 -9.08 14.52 -11.08
CA GLY A 153 -8.67 13.26 -11.71
C GLY A 153 -7.78 12.35 -10.85
N ARG A 154 -7.19 12.88 -9.77
CA ARG A 154 -6.35 12.13 -8.82
C ARG A 154 -7.15 11.00 -8.16
N MET A 155 -6.49 9.89 -7.89
CA MET A 155 -7.09 8.80 -7.11
C MET A 155 -7.13 9.17 -5.63
N THR A 156 -8.15 8.71 -4.92
CA THR A 156 -8.10 8.59 -3.47
C THR A 156 -7.16 7.46 -3.05
N LEU A 157 -6.64 7.51 -1.82
CA LEU A 157 -5.90 6.39 -1.23
C LEU A 157 -6.76 5.11 -1.22
N GLY A 158 -8.07 5.26 -1.02
CA GLY A 158 -9.04 4.18 -1.08
C GLY A 158 -9.09 3.47 -2.44
N GLU A 159 -9.31 4.22 -3.53
CA GLU A 159 -9.29 3.68 -4.89
C GLU A 159 -7.96 3.00 -5.22
N PHE A 160 -6.83 3.51 -4.70
CA PHE A 160 -5.51 2.92 -4.92
C PHE A 160 -5.33 1.56 -4.23
N ILE A 161 -5.83 1.40 -2.99
CA ILE A 161 -5.81 0.10 -2.30
C ILE A 161 -6.72 -0.91 -3.02
N VAL A 162 -7.93 -0.50 -3.47
CA VAL A 162 -8.81 -1.39 -4.26
C VAL A 162 -8.18 -1.77 -5.60
N PHE A 163 -7.52 -0.83 -6.27
CA PHE A 163 -6.75 -1.05 -7.51
C PHE A 163 -5.65 -2.11 -7.32
N ALA A 164 -4.84 -1.98 -6.26
CA ALA A 164 -3.76 -2.92 -5.97
C ALA A 164 -4.27 -4.32 -5.63
N LEU A 165 -5.34 -4.42 -4.83
CA LEU A 165 -5.96 -5.69 -4.44
C LEU A 165 -6.59 -6.40 -5.65
N GLY A 166 -7.55 -5.78 -6.34
CA GLY A 166 -8.28 -6.46 -7.43
C GLY A 166 -7.42 -6.79 -8.65
N THR A 167 -6.26 -6.13 -8.83
CA THR A 167 -5.25 -6.57 -9.81
C THR A 167 -4.74 -8.00 -9.50
N GLY A 168 -4.44 -8.30 -8.24
CA GLY A 168 -3.97 -9.63 -7.80
C GLY A 168 -5.03 -10.73 -7.96
N LEU A 169 -6.31 -10.38 -7.85
CA LEU A 169 -7.43 -11.29 -8.16
C LEU A 169 -7.58 -11.52 -9.66
N LYS A 170 -7.52 -10.44 -10.46
CA LYS A 170 -7.66 -10.49 -11.93
C LYS A 170 -6.56 -11.34 -12.55
N GLU A 171 -5.32 -11.21 -12.08
CA GLU A 171 -4.18 -12.04 -12.48
C GLU A 171 -4.21 -13.45 -11.86
N LYS A 172 -5.20 -13.78 -11.01
CA LYS A 172 -5.33 -15.05 -10.27
C LYS A 172 -4.12 -15.40 -9.38
N ARG A 173 -3.30 -14.40 -9.03
CA ARG A 173 -2.12 -14.53 -8.16
C ARG A 173 -2.50 -15.00 -6.77
N VAL A 174 -3.63 -14.50 -6.28
CA VAL A 174 -4.24 -14.91 -5.01
C VAL A 174 -5.76 -14.98 -5.16
N SER A 175 -6.40 -15.80 -4.32
CA SER A 175 -7.86 -15.90 -4.24
C SER A 175 -8.47 -15.06 -3.12
N GLN A 176 -7.70 -14.79 -2.06
CA GLN A 176 -8.12 -14.00 -0.89
C GLN A 176 -6.97 -13.19 -0.27
N PHE A 177 -7.30 -12.07 0.38
CA PHE A 177 -6.36 -11.18 1.08
C PHE A 177 -6.60 -11.16 2.60
N PRO A 178 -5.55 -10.96 3.41
CA PRO A 178 -5.71 -10.56 4.80
C PRO A 178 -6.23 -9.12 4.90
N THR A 179 -6.97 -8.80 5.97
CA THR A 179 -7.45 -7.44 6.24
C THR A 179 -6.38 -6.49 6.79
N ARG A 180 -5.20 -6.99 7.17
CA ARG A 180 -4.04 -6.16 7.55
C ARG A 180 -3.11 -5.92 6.35
N ILE A 181 -2.88 -4.65 6.05
CA ILE A 181 -2.04 -4.20 4.93
C ILE A 181 -0.96 -3.25 5.47
N TYR A 182 0.30 -3.51 5.11
CA TYR A 182 1.39 -2.56 5.27
C TYR A 182 1.60 -1.81 3.95
N LEU A 183 1.34 -0.51 3.95
CA LEU A 183 1.61 0.38 2.82
C LEU A 183 2.99 1.03 2.99
N VAL A 184 3.87 0.86 2.02
CA VAL A 184 5.32 1.09 2.18
C VAL A 184 5.83 1.97 1.06
N GLY A 185 6.35 3.15 1.38
CA GLY A 185 6.96 4.04 0.39
C GLY A 185 8.38 4.46 0.80
N HIS A 186 8.97 5.34 0.01
CA HIS A 186 10.29 5.91 0.27
C HIS A 186 10.21 7.44 0.28
N PHE A 187 10.34 8.04 1.47
CA PHE A 187 10.04 9.46 1.66
C PHE A 187 8.58 9.80 1.28
N THR A 188 7.63 9.07 1.88
CA THR A 188 6.18 9.07 1.63
C THR A 188 5.51 10.46 1.66
N ARG A 189 6.20 11.49 2.16
CA ARG A 189 5.83 12.89 2.00
C ARG A 189 5.81 13.38 0.54
N ALA A 190 6.49 12.72 -0.40
CA ALA A 190 6.31 12.99 -1.82
C ALA A 190 4.93 12.48 -2.29
N ASP A 191 4.63 11.22 -1.99
CA ASP A 191 3.55 10.45 -2.63
C ASP A 191 2.19 10.56 -1.95
N ILE A 192 2.15 10.63 -0.63
CA ILE A 192 0.88 10.71 0.10
C ILE A 192 0.10 11.99 -0.27
N PRO A 193 0.73 13.15 -0.53
CA PRO A 193 0.08 14.31 -1.14
C PRO A 193 -0.42 14.13 -2.57
N ALA A 194 -0.04 13.07 -3.30
CA ALA A 194 -0.55 12.78 -4.64
C ALA A 194 -1.99 12.26 -4.62
N PHE A 195 -2.49 11.75 -3.49
CA PHE A 195 -3.87 11.28 -3.35
C PHE A 195 -4.87 12.44 -3.16
N LYS A 196 -6.06 12.31 -3.76
CA LYS A 196 -7.12 13.34 -3.77
C LYS A 196 -7.67 13.66 -2.38
N ASP A 197 -7.72 12.67 -1.50
CA ASP A 197 -8.20 12.76 -0.12
C ASP A 197 -7.12 13.12 0.90
N PHE A 198 -5.86 13.37 0.47
CA PHE A 198 -4.71 13.68 1.32
C PHE A 198 -5.01 14.68 2.44
N ALA A 199 -5.71 15.79 2.14
CA ALA A 199 -6.01 16.82 3.14
C ALA A 199 -6.72 16.24 4.38
N LYS A 200 -7.72 15.36 4.17
CA LYS A 200 -8.45 14.66 5.24
C LYS A 200 -7.61 13.59 5.93
N LEU A 201 -6.76 12.90 5.17
CA LEU A 201 -5.88 11.84 5.68
C LEU A 201 -4.72 12.39 6.52
N SER A 202 -4.29 13.63 6.24
CA SER A 202 -3.10 14.24 6.84
C SER A 202 -3.16 14.35 8.37
N GLU A 203 -4.35 14.49 8.95
CA GLU A 203 -4.60 14.48 10.41
C GLU A 203 -4.44 13.10 11.06
N LEU A 204 -4.44 12.02 10.27
CA LEU A 204 -4.42 10.62 10.74
C LEU A 204 -3.01 10.00 10.71
N PHE A 205 -2.00 10.74 10.20
CA PHE A 205 -0.63 10.26 10.05
C PHE A 205 0.33 10.90 11.07
N SER A 206 1.25 10.10 11.61
CA SER A 206 2.34 10.62 12.44
C SER A 206 3.43 11.22 11.54
N ASN A 207 3.78 12.48 11.77
CA ASN A 207 4.98 13.08 11.17
C ASN A 207 6.22 12.63 11.96
N ILE A 208 7.07 11.81 11.35
CA ILE A 208 8.29 11.28 11.94
C ILE A 208 9.45 11.71 11.05
N ARG A 209 10.44 12.42 11.61
CA ARG A 209 11.63 12.90 10.86
C ARG A 209 11.27 13.53 9.49
N ASN A 210 10.23 14.36 9.47
CA ASN A 210 9.74 15.10 8.30
C ASN A 210 8.95 14.27 7.25
N THR A 211 8.69 12.97 7.47
CA THR A 211 7.88 12.09 6.60
C THR A 211 6.66 11.49 7.33
N PHE A 212 5.76 10.80 6.62
CA PHE A 212 4.51 10.23 7.16
C PHE A 212 4.63 8.73 7.46
N ALA A 213 4.20 8.30 8.66
CA ALA A 213 4.08 6.90 9.03
C ALA A 213 2.95 6.68 10.06
N SER A 214 2.58 5.41 10.31
CA SER A 214 1.66 5.05 11.39
C SER A 214 2.40 4.37 12.55
N ILE A 215 2.45 5.02 13.72
CA ILE A 215 3.02 4.44 14.95
C ILE A 215 1.99 3.56 15.64
N ASP A 216 1.01 4.16 16.33
CA ASP A 216 0.16 3.45 17.32
C ASP A 216 -1.20 2.98 16.78
N ASN A 217 -1.64 3.50 15.63
CA ASN A 217 -2.96 3.22 15.07
C ASN A 217 -2.84 3.02 13.56
N SER A 218 -3.51 1.99 13.01
CA SER A 218 -3.72 1.87 11.57
C SER A 218 -4.75 2.90 11.09
N LEU A 219 -4.59 3.41 9.87
CA LEU A 219 -5.72 4.01 9.15
C LEU A 219 -6.77 2.89 8.92
N LYS A 220 -8.05 3.21 9.15
CA LYS A 220 -9.17 2.28 8.93
C LYS A 220 -9.89 2.67 7.65
N ILE A 221 -9.76 1.82 6.65
CA ILE A 221 -10.52 1.91 5.40
C ILE A 221 -11.69 0.93 5.50
N TYR A 222 -12.88 1.35 5.11
CA TYR A 222 -14.07 0.52 5.07
C TYR A 222 -14.47 0.32 3.60
N LEU A 223 -14.61 -0.95 3.21
CA LEU A 223 -15.14 -1.32 1.90
C LEU A 223 -16.63 -1.60 2.05
N ASP A 224 -17.43 -0.73 1.44
CA ASP A 224 -18.88 -0.81 1.43
C ASP A 224 -19.32 -1.60 0.19
N PHE A 225 -19.99 -2.74 0.39
CA PHE A 225 -20.44 -3.63 -0.67
C PHE A 225 -21.95 -3.49 -0.87
N LYS A 226 -22.44 -3.54 -2.12
CA LYS A 226 -23.88 -3.47 -2.42
C LYS A 226 -24.67 -4.74 -2.08
N ASP A 227 -24.04 -5.68 -1.37
CA ASP A 227 -24.69 -6.88 -0.82
C ASP A 227 -25.57 -6.57 0.41
N GLY A 228 -25.43 -5.37 0.99
CA GLY A 228 -26.19 -4.93 2.16
C GLY A 228 -25.65 -5.47 3.48
N GLU A 229 -24.48 -6.13 3.49
CA GLU A 229 -23.80 -6.56 4.70
C GLU A 229 -22.88 -5.45 5.28
N GLU A 230 -22.65 -5.51 6.60
CA GLU A 230 -21.72 -4.64 7.35
C GLU A 230 -20.38 -4.40 6.61
N PRO A 231 -19.90 -3.14 6.47
CA PRO A 231 -18.69 -2.82 5.69
C PRO A 231 -17.41 -3.51 6.20
N LEU A 232 -16.58 -3.98 5.27
CA LEU A 232 -15.33 -4.67 5.61
C LEU A 232 -14.24 -3.66 6.00
N MET A 233 -13.74 -3.76 7.23
CA MET A 233 -12.68 -2.89 7.74
C MET A 233 -11.28 -3.45 7.42
N LEU A 234 -10.50 -2.70 6.65
CA LEU A 234 -9.07 -2.92 6.40
C LEU A 234 -8.23 -2.08 7.36
N GLN A 235 -7.18 -2.69 7.92
CA GLN A 235 -6.17 -2.05 8.76
C GLN A 235 -4.95 -1.69 7.90
N LEU A 236 -4.82 -0.41 7.53
CA LEU A 236 -3.70 0.10 6.75
C LEU A 236 -2.64 0.71 7.67
N TYR A 237 -1.44 0.12 7.67
CA TYR A 237 -0.27 0.60 8.42
C TYR A 237 0.73 1.22 7.45
N ILE A 238 1.04 2.51 7.61
CA ILE A 238 2.02 3.19 6.76
C ILE A 238 3.44 2.99 7.32
N ARG A 239 4.36 2.70 6.41
CA ARG A 239 5.80 2.57 6.64
C ARG A 239 6.55 3.42 5.61
N ASP A 240 7.65 4.00 6.06
CA ASP A 240 8.58 4.73 5.20
C ASP A 240 9.96 4.09 5.32
N THR A 241 10.52 3.67 4.20
CA THR A 241 11.83 3.02 4.16
C THR A 241 12.97 3.95 4.58
N THR A 242 12.81 5.28 4.52
CA THR A 242 13.78 6.27 5.04
C THR A 242 13.83 6.35 6.58
N LEU A 243 12.82 5.79 7.27
CA LEU A 243 12.86 5.59 8.72
C LEU A 243 13.51 4.26 9.10
N LEU A 244 13.65 3.36 8.12
CA LEU A 244 14.25 2.03 8.21
C LEU A 244 15.62 1.95 7.51
N SER A 245 16.13 3.04 6.95
CA SER A 245 17.42 3.10 6.25
C SER A 245 18.59 3.43 7.19
N PRO A 246 19.77 2.80 7.03
CA PRO A 246 20.98 3.20 7.73
C PRO A 246 21.37 4.65 7.44
N THR A 247 22.00 5.32 8.41
CA THR A 247 22.50 6.69 8.25
C THR A 247 23.39 6.81 7.00
N GLY A 248 23.00 7.69 6.07
CA GLY A 248 23.68 7.89 4.78
C GLY A 248 23.03 7.14 3.59
N TYR A 249 22.32 6.04 3.85
CA TYR A 249 21.68 5.19 2.84
C TYR A 249 20.21 5.58 2.60
N ASN A 250 19.86 6.85 2.82
CA ASN A 250 18.48 7.38 2.77
C ASN A 250 18.00 7.67 1.34
N ARG A 251 18.57 7.04 0.31
CA ARG A 251 18.18 7.18 -1.11
C ARG A 251 17.72 5.83 -1.62
N LEU A 252 16.64 5.79 -2.40
CA LEU A 252 16.07 4.51 -2.87
C LEU A 252 17.05 3.65 -3.68
N ALA A 253 17.90 4.27 -4.49
CA ALA A 253 18.99 3.56 -5.17
C ALA A 253 19.94 2.84 -4.17
N ALA A 254 20.32 3.50 -3.07
CA ALA A 254 21.15 2.92 -2.02
C ALA A 254 20.43 1.82 -1.20
N LEU A 255 19.09 1.77 -1.24
CA LEU A 255 18.33 0.62 -0.75
C LEU A 255 18.34 -0.53 -1.76
N GLY A 256 18.26 -0.21 -3.06
CA GLY A 256 18.49 -1.12 -4.19
C GLY A 256 19.83 -1.84 -4.10
N ASP A 257 20.93 -1.10 -3.91
CA ASP A 257 22.29 -1.62 -3.70
C ASP A 257 22.31 -2.65 -2.55
N ILE A 258 21.64 -2.35 -1.43
CA ILE A 258 21.55 -3.24 -0.26
C ILE A 258 20.82 -4.54 -0.62
N ILE A 259 19.72 -4.48 -1.38
CA ILE A 259 18.93 -5.66 -1.78
C ILE A 259 19.45 -6.38 -3.03
N GLN A 260 20.50 -5.88 -3.69
CA GLN A 260 21.02 -6.36 -4.98
C GLN A 260 19.97 -6.25 -6.11
N MET A 261 19.20 -5.16 -6.10
CA MET A 261 18.27 -4.79 -7.16
C MET A 261 18.45 -3.31 -7.51
N ASP A 262 19.25 -3.05 -8.53
CA ASP A 262 19.57 -1.70 -8.97
C ASP A 262 18.29 -0.91 -9.32
N LYS A 263 18.28 0.38 -8.96
CA LYS A 263 17.27 1.31 -9.49
C LYS A 263 17.49 1.48 -10.99
N LEU A 264 16.41 1.44 -11.76
CA LEU A 264 16.45 1.61 -13.21
C LEU A 264 16.93 3.03 -13.56
N VAL A 265 18.00 3.11 -14.35
CA VAL A 265 18.58 4.35 -14.89
C VAL A 265 18.02 4.59 -16.30
N LEU A 266 17.56 5.81 -16.58
CA LEU A 266 16.83 6.10 -17.82
C LEU A 266 17.73 6.48 -19.01
N ASP A 267 18.95 6.93 -18.76
CA ASP A 267 20.02 7.20 -19.73
C ASP A 267 21.36 7.21 -18.96
N GLU A 268 22.43 6.67 -19.54
CA GLU A 268 23.76 6.64 -18.93
C GLU A 268 24.39 8.04 -18.77
N ASP A 269 24.00 9.02 -19.59
CA ASP A 269 24.40 10.42 -19.43
C ASP A 269 23.51 11.12 -18.40
N PRO A 270 24.03 11.55 -17.23
CA PRO A 270 23.23 12.19 -16.19
C PRO A 270 22.52 13.46 -16.64
N LYS A 271 22.98 14.14 -17.70
CA LYS A 271 22.29 15.31 -18.27
C LYS A 271 21.06 14.90 -19.07
N LYS A 272 21.15 13.81 -19.84
CA LYS A 272 20.01 13.24 -20.57
C LYS A 272 19.02 12.62 -19.60
N GLU A 273 19.48 11.89 -18.59
CA GLU A 273 18.63 11.32 -17.56
C GLU A 273 17.86 12.42 -16.78
N LEU A 274 18.54 13.51 -16.42
CA LEU A 274 17.91 14.68 -15.79
C LEU A 274 16.90 15.36 -16.74
N ALA A 275 17.23 15.52 -18.02
CA ALA A 275 16.31 16.10 -19.01
C ALA A 275 15.07 15.23 -19.22
N ILE A 276 15.21 13.90 -19.19
CA ILE A 276 14.09 12.94 -19.20
C ILE A 276 13.24 13.12 -17.94
N LYS A 277 13.85 13.10 -16.75
CA LYS A 277 13.15 13.28 -15.45
C LYS A 277 12.43 14.63 -15.32
N GLN A 278 12.98 15.70 -15.90
CA GLN A 278 12.32 17.01 -15.97
C GLN A 278 11.11 17.05 -16.93
N ASN A 279 10.95 16.04 -17.81
CA ASN A 279 9.92 15.96 -18.83
C ASN A 279 9.13 14.63 -18.75
N MET A 280 8.91 14.08 -17.55
CA MET A 280 8.21 12.81 -17.33
C MET A 280 6.85 12.72 -18.04
N ALA A 281 6.10 13.82 -18.15
CA ALA A 281 4.82 13.83 -18.89
C ALA A 281 4.99 13.46 -20.37
N ARG A 282 6.06 13.96 -21.01
CA ARG A 282 6.43 13.62 -22.39
C ARG A 282 7.01 12.21 -22.48
N PHE A 283 7.87 11.83 -21.53
CA PHE A 283 8.51 10.51 -21.53
C PHE A 283 7.47 9.38 -21.42
N ARG A 284 6.52 9.48 -20.49
CA ARG A 284 5.37 8.57 -20.35
C ARG A 284 4.59 8.36 -21.67
N THR A 285 4.42 9.44 -22.43
CA THR A 285 3.68 9.42 -23.71
C THR A 285 4.51 8.88 -24.88
N SER A 286 5.84 9.02 -24.84
CA SER A 286 6.74 8.63 -25.94
C SER A 286 7.41 7.26 -25.75
N ASN A 287 7.52 6.77 -24.52
CA ASN A 287 8.08 5.46 -24.19
C ASN A 287 7.37 4.88 -22.95
N TRP A 288 6.11 4.48 -23.13
CA TRP A 288 5.29 3.88 -22.06
C TRP A 288 5.93 2.63 -21.42
N PRO A 289 6.54 1.67 -22.16
CA PRO A 289 7.14 0.49 -21.54
C PRO A 289 8.27 0.83 -20.56
N LEU A 290 9.21 1.69 -20.94
CA LEU A 290 10.33 2.06 -20.08
C LEU A 290 9.90 2.96 -18.91
N PHE A 291 8.94 3.87 -19.13
CA PHE A 291 8.30 4.62 -18.04
C PHE A 291 7.62 3.69 -17.02
N ARG A 292 6.88 2.69 -17.50
CA ARG A 292 6.18 1.70 -16.65
C ARG A 292 7.17 0.87 -15.82
N GLU A 293 8.25 0.38 -16.42
CA GLU A 293 9.25 -0.38 -15.67
C GLU A 293 9.97 0.50 -14.63
N TYR A 294 10.39 1.70 -15.04
CA TYR A 294 11.05 2.68 -14.15
C TYR A 294 10.20 3.01 -12.92
N ALA A 295 8.94 3.37 -13.13
CA ALA A 295 8.00 3.69 -12.05
C ALA A 295 7.76 2.48 -11.13
N ILE A 296 7.45 1.31 -11.68
CA ILE A 296 7.19 0.10 -10.87
C ILE A 296 8.43 -0.33 -10.07
N ARG A 297 9.65 -0.14 -10.60
CA ARG A 297 10.91 -0.51 -9.91
C ARG A 297 11.02 0.11 -8.52
N ASP A 298 10.67 1.38 -8.36
CA ASP A 298 10.75 2.09 -7.07
C ASP A 298 9.81 1.49 -6.01
N ALA A 299 8.59 1.12 -6.41
CA ALA A 299 7.65 0.41 -5.55
C ALA A 299 8.13 -1.02 -5.21
N VAL A 300 8.80 -1.73 -6.13
CA VAL A 300 9.40 -3.05 -5.86
C VAL A 300 10.54 -2.95 -4.83
N ILE A 301 11.47 -2.00 -5.00
CA ILE A 301 12.59 -1.81 -4.05
C ILE A 301 12.06 -1.52 -2.65
N CYS A 302 10.97 -0.75 -2.50
CA CYS A 302 10.32 -0.51 -1.21
C CYS A 302 9.87 -1.79 -0.50
N VAL A 303 9.32 -2.76 -1.23
CA VAL A 303 8.86 -4.05 -0.69
C VAL A 303 10.03 -4.96 -0.32
N GLU A 304 10.96 -5.18 -1.24
CA GLU A 304 12.06 -6.12 -1.00
C GLU A 304 13.01 -5.61 0.09
N TYR A 305 13.18 -4.29 0.22
CA TYR A 305 13.89 -3.68 1.34
C TYR A 305 13.18 -3.93 2.67
N ILE A 306 11.86 -3.72 2.76
CA ILE A 306 11.17 -3.94 4.05
C ILE A 306 11.05 -5.42 4.41
N GLU A 307 10.90 -6.33 3.45
CA GLU A 307 10.97 -7.79 3.68
C GLU A 307 12.32 -8.19 4.29
N ARG A 308 13.43 -7.67 3.74
CA ARG A 308 14.77 -7.89 4.29
C ARG A 308 14.93 -7.32 5.71
N ILE A 309 14.32 -6.17 6.00
CA ILE A 309 14.29 -5.57 7.35
C ILE A 309 13.42 -6.41 8.31
N ILE A 310 12.27 -6.94 7.88
CA ILE A 310 11.41 -7.84 8.67
C ILE A 310 12.17 -9.13 9.02
N ALA A 311 12.88 -9.70 8.05
CA ALA A 311 13.70 -10.90 8.26
C ALA A 311 14.80 -10.66 9.31
N ARG A 312 15.62 -9.60 9.13
CA ARG A 312 16.69 -9.25 10.09
C ARG A 312 16.17 -8.83 11.46
N TYR A 313 15.04 -8.13 11.53
CA TYR A 313 14.37 -7.77 12.78
C TYR A 313 13.98 -9.03 13.58
N LYS A 314 13.34 -10.00 12.91
CA LYS A 314 12.95 -11.28 13.52
C LYS A 314 14.18 -12.09 13.96
N GLU A 315 15.27 -12.05 13.20
CA GLU A 315 16.51 -12.76 13.52
C GLU A 315 17.17 -12.24 14.82
N VAL A 316 17.28 -10.92 15.01
CA VAL A 316 17.96 -10.35 16.19
C VAL A 316 17.05 -10.26 17.43
N THR A 317 15.76 -9.94 17.24
CA THR A 317 14.81 -9.74 18.35
C THR A 317 13.93 -10.95 18.68
N GLY A 318 13.83 -11.94 17.79
CA GLY A 318 12.83 -13.03 17.86
C GLY A 318 11.39 -12.61 17.55
N LYS A 319 11.05 -11.31 17.69
CA LYS A 319 9.71 -10.74 17.52
C LYS A 319 9.30 -10.80 16.04
N LYS A 320 8.05 -11.21 15.74
CA LYS A 320 7.45 -11.17 14.38
C LYS A 320 6.62 -9.88 14.21
N LYS A 321 7.22 -8.81 13.69
CA LYS A 321 6.58 -7.49 13.56
C LYS A 321 7.19 -6.73 12.38
N VAL A 322 6.41 -5.87 11.74
CA VAL A 322 6.92 -4.92 10.73
C VAL A 322 7.31 -3.63 11.46
N PRO A 323 8.62 -3.36 11.68
CA PRO A 323 9.07 -2.23 12.47
C PRO A 323 8.72 -0.89 11.82
N THR A 324 8.58 0.16 12.63
CA THR A 324 8.23 1.52 12.13
C THR A 324 9.46 2.37 11.85
N THR A 325 10.52 2.20 12.66
CA THR A 325 11.79 2.94 12.55
C THR A 325 12.97 2.07 12.99
N LEU A 326 14.20 2.35 12.54
CA LEU A 326 15.40 1.67 13.08
C LEU A 326 15.53 1.87 14.60
N THR A 327 15.14 3.04 15.13
CA THR A 327 15.12 3.30 16.58
C THR A 327 14.17 2.35 17.31
N SER A 328 13.01 2.00 16.72
CA SER A 328 12.11 1.00 17.33
C SER A 328 12.72 -0.42 17.36
N ILE A 329 13.57 -0.75 16.38
CA ILE A 329 14.35 -2.01 16.40
C ILE A 329 15.40 -1.97 17.52
N GLY A 330 16.10 -0.84 17.67
CA GLY A 330 17.10 -0.66 18.73
C GLY A 330 16.50 -0.75 20.14
N VAL A 331 15.30 -0.20 20.36
CA VAL A 331 14.56 -0.36 21.63
C VAL A 331 14.10 -1.82 21.82
N ASP A 332 13.49 -2.44 20.80
CA ASP A 332 13.06 -3.84 20.87
C ASP A 332 14.21 -4.83 21.17
N LEU A 333 15.46 -4.46 20.82
CA LEU A 333 16.69 -5.21 21.09
C LEU A 333 17.31 -4.86 22.46
N LEU A 334 17.26 -3.60 22.89
CA LEU A 334 17.77 -3.17 24.20
C LEU A 334 16.93 -3.77 25.34
N GLU A 335 15.60 -3.74 25.22
CA GLU A 335 14.68 -4.45 26.11
C GLU A 335 15.03 -5.93 26.22
N LYS A 336 15.37 -6.56 25.09
CA LYS A 336 15.74 -7.98 25.03
C LYS A 336 17.06 -8.24 25.77
N ILE A 337 18.09 -7.41 25.60
CA ILE A 337 19.37 -7.55 26.32
C ILE A 337 19.12 -7.42 27.84
N TRP A 338 18.30 -6.48 28.26
CA TRP A 338 17.96 -6.31 29.68
C TRP A 338 17.25 -7.53 30.28
N THR A 339 16.27 -8.10 29.58
CA THR A 339 15.51 -9.25 30.08
C THR A 339 16.24 -10.60 29.90
N ASP A 340 16.90 -10.83 28.76
CA ASP A 340 17.51 -12.11 28.41
C ASP A 340 18.96 -12.24 28.95
N ASP A 341 19.76 -11.17 28.93
CA ASP A 341 21.20 -11.21 29.27
C ASP A 341 21.51 -10.64 30.67
N MET A 342 20.64 -9.80 31.24
CA MET A 342 20.82 -9.20 32.57
C MET A 342 19.80 -9.69 33.63
N GLU A 343 18.76 -10.43 33.22
CA GLU A 343 17.61 -10.83 34.07
C GLU A 343 16.85 -9.65 34.72
N GLU A 344 17.01 -8.43 34.18
CA GLU A 344 16.48 -7.19 34.74
C GLU A 344 15.18 -6.74 34.08
N SER A 345 14.34 -6.03 34.84
CA SER A 345 13.09 -5.44 34.36
C SER A 345 13.37 -4.17 33.52
N PRO A 346 12.89 -4.10 32.27
CA PRO A 346 13.00 -2.89 31.45
C PRO A 346 12.29 -1.65 32.01
N LEU A 347 11.39 -1.82 32.98
CA LEU A 347 10.70 -0.71 33.66
C LEU A 347 11.55 -0.15 34.80
N ASP A 348 12.11 -1.04 35.61
CA ASP A 348 12.92 -0.71 36.79
C ASP A 348 14.21 0.02 36.35
N LEU A 349 14.87 -0.47 35.29
CA LEU A 349 16.04 0.16 34.66
C LEU A 349 15.78 1.57 34.10
N VAL A 350 14.51 1.94 33.84
CA VAL A 350 14.13 3.29 33.38
C VAL A 350 13.34 4.07 34.43
N GLY A 351 13.33 3.61 35.69
CA GLY A 351 12.67 4.27 36.81
C GLY A 351 11.15 4.39 36.67
N LYS A 352 10.49 3.35 36.15
CA LYS A 352 9.03 3.28 35.98
C LYS A 352 8.43 2.11 36.73
N GLU A 353 7.19 2.30 37.17
CA GLU A 353 6.35 1.29 37.79
C GLU A 353 5.07 1.09 36.96
N VAL A 354 4.39 -0.05 37.13
CA VAL A 354 3.05 -0.29 36.57
C VAL A 354 2.01 0.15 37.60
N VAL A 355 1.36 1.29 37.35
CA VAL A 355 0.24 1.77 38.18
C VAL A 355 -1.07 1.30 37.54
N GLU A 356 -1.83 0.46 38.25
CA GLU A 356 -3.23 0.21 37.91
C GLU A 356 -4.10 1.38 38.35
N VAL A 357 -4.97 1.85 37.45
CA VAL A 357 -5.86 3.01 37.68
C VAL A 357 -7.28 2.64 37.27
N GLU A 358 -8.23 2.72 38.20
CA GLU A 358 -9.66 2.58 37.90
C GLU A 358 -10.17 3.87 37.21
N GLU A 359 -10.56 3.78 35.93
CA GLU A 359 -11.07 4.91 35.16
C GLU A 359 -12.55 4.68 34.76
N TYR A 360 -13.45 5.53 35.26
CA TYR A 360 -14.90 5.33 35.17
C TYR A 360 -15.41 5.25 33.72
N SER A 361 -15.99 4.11 33.34
CA SER A 361 -16.38 3.84 31.96
C SER A 361 -17.88 4.08 31.73
N LYS A 362 -18.20 5.28 31.22
CA LYS A 362 -19.57 5.66 30.76
C LYS A 362 -20.21 4.69 29.74
N LYS A 363 -19.45 3.75 29.15
CA LYS A 363 -19.97 2.68 28.27
C LYS A 363 -20.23 1.34 28.98
N LYS A 364 -19.75 1.14 30.21
CA LYS A 364 -19.98 -0.08 31.03
C LYS A 364 -20.87 0.18 32.26
N GLY A 365 -21.01 1.44 32.69
CA GLY A 365 -21.85 1.85 33.82
C GLY A 365 -21.08 2.03 35.14
N TYR A 366 -19.84 1.56 35.16
CA TYR A 366 -18.80 1.73 36.18
C TYR A 366 -17.49 2.08 35.48
#